data_AF-A0A379UWZ3-F1
#
_entry.id   AF-A0A379UWZ3-F1
#
_cell.length_a   1.000
_cell.length_b   1.000
_cell.length_c   1.000
_cell.angle_alpha   90.00
_cell.angle_beta   90.00
_cell.angle_gamma   90.00
#
_symmetry.space_group_name_H-M   'P 1'
#
loop_
_entity.id
_entity.type
_entity.pdbx_description
1 polymer ?
#
loop_
_entity_poly.entity_id
_entity_poly.type
_entity_poly.pdbx_seq_one_letter_code
_entity_poly.pdbx_strand_id
1 'polypeptide(L)'
;MSQVTENNVNAAPAPMTPLREFWHYFKRNKGAVVGLAYVLIVILIAVFANFIAPYNPAEQFRDALLAPPVWQEAAVGRIFWERMMLVAMSSRA
;
A
#
# COMPACT_ATOMS: atom_id res chain seq x y z
N MET A 1 47.79 56.78 -1.66
CA MET A 1 47.66 55.30 -1.66
C MET A 1 46.18 54.97 -1.69
N SER A 2 45.65 54.62 -2.86
CA SER A 2 44.25 54.22 -3.06
C SER A 2 44.08 52.77 -2.61
N GLN A 3 43.42 52.57 -1.47
CA GLN A 3 42.96 51.26 -1.03
C GLN A 3 41.94 50.74 -2.05
N VAL A 4 42.35 49.77 -2.87
CA VAL A 4 41.42 48.99 -3.70
C VAL A 4 40.71 48.05 -2.74
N THR A 5 39.49 48.43 -2.37
CA THR A 5 38.59 47.55 -1.62
C THR A 5 38.39 46.28 -2.45
N GLU A 6 38.98 45.18 -2.00
CA GLU A 6 38.80 43.86 -2.59
C GLU A 6 37.32 43.48 -2.36
N ASN A 7 36.49 43.70 -3.38
CA ASN A 7 35.12 43.24 -3.38
C ASN A 7 35.16 41.72 -3.26
N ASN A 8 34.91 41.20 -2.06
CA ASN A 8 34.65 39.80 -1.84
C ASN A 8 33.36 39.47 -2.59
N VAL A 9 33.53 39.06 -3.85
CA VAL A 9 32.47 38.50 -4.67
C VAL A 9 32.06 37.19 -4.02
N ASN A 10 31.13 37.29 -3.07
CA ASN A 10 30.35 36.16 -2.58
C ASN A 10 29.79 35.48 -3.82
N ALA A 11 30.41 34.36 -4.21
CA ALA A 11 30.07 33.63 -5.41
C ALA A 11 28.56 33.36 -5.39
N ALA A 12 27.89 33.71 -6.49
CA ALA A 12 26.45 33.45 -6.62
C ALA A 12 26.18 31.99 -6.26
N PRO A 13 25.13 31.68 -5.47
CA PRO A 13 24.83 30.31 -5.07
C PRO A 13 24.81 29.41 -6.32
N ALA A 14 25.58 28.32 -6.28
CA ALA A 14 25.68 27.42 -7.42
C ALA A 14 24.27 27.01 -7.90
N PRO A 15 23.99 27.08 -9.21
CA PRO A 15 22.68 26.75 -9.74
C PRO A 15 22.30 25.32 -9.38
N MET A 16 21.01 25.11 -9.09
CA MET A 16 20.49 23.81 -8.68
C MET A 16 20.64 22.83 -9.86
N THR A 17 21.15 21.62 -9.61
CA THR A 17 21.18 20.59 -10.64
C THR A 17 19.75 20.19 -11.06
N PRO A 18 19.48 19.84 -12.33
CA PRO A 18 18.12 19.54 -12.81
C PRO A 18 17.36 18.50 -11.98
N LEU A 19 18.03 17.45 -11.50
CA LEU A 19 17.41 16.42 -10.64
C LEU A 19 17.00 16.95 -9.26
N ARG A 20 17.83 17.84 -8.68
CA ARG A 20 17.56 18.46 -7.39
C ARG A 20 16.38 19.43 -7.50
N GLU A 21 16.30 20.16 -8.60
CA GLU A 21 15.17 21.04 -8.90
C GLU A 21 13.89 20.24 -9.14
N PHE A 22 13.94 19.16 -9.92
CA PHE A 22 12.83 18.23 -10.07
C PHE A 22 12.33 17.71 -8.72
N TRP A 23 13.23 17.20 -7.86
CA TRP A 23 12.85 16.66 -6.56
C TRP A 23 12.27 17.73 -5.61
N HIS A 24 12.78 18.95 -5.68
CA HIS A 24 12.26 20.09 -4.92
C HIS A 24 10.79 20.36 -5.27
N TYR A 25 10.45 20.40 -6.57
CA TYR A 25 9.08 20.61 -7.02
C TYR A 25 8.20 19.36 -6.84
N PHE A 26 8.74 18.17 -7.08
CA PHE A 26 8.03 16.90 -6.95
C PHE A 26 7.47 16.68 -5.54
N LYS A 27 8.28 16.92 -4.51
CA LYS A 27 7.85 16.76 -3.11
C LYS A 27 6.77 17.75 -2.66
N ARG A 28 6.57 18.85 -3.38
CA ARG A 28 5.55 19.86 -3.07
C ARG A 28 4.14 19.36 -3.42
N ASN A 29 4.02 18.40 -4.34
CA ASN A 29 2.76 17.75 -4.68
C ASN A 29 2.53 16.52 -3.80
N LYS A 30 1.63 16.65 -2.81
CA LYS A 30 1.30 15.56 -1.89
C LYS A 30 0.79 14.30 -2.60
N GLY A 31 0.01 14.45 -3.67
CA GLY A 31 -0.50 13.30 -4.45
C GLY A 31 0.62 12.53 -5.15
N ALA A 32 1.59 13.24 -5.74
CA ALA A 32 2.73 12.62 -6.40
C ALA A 32 3.63 11.86 -5.39
N VAL A 33 3.83 12.43 -4.20
CA VAL A 33 4.60 11.78 -3.13
C VAL A 33 3.89 10.53 -2.61
N VAL A 34 2.57 10.58 -2.42
CA VAL A 34 1.78 9.41 -2.02
C VAL A 34 1.85 8.32 -3.10
N GLY A 35 1.74 8.68 -4.38
CA GLY A 35 1.92 7.76 -5.49
C GLY A 35 3.31 7.11 -5.51
N LEU A 36 4.37 7.90 -5.33
CA LEU A 36 5.73 7.36 -5.24
C LEU A 36 5.89 6.41 -4.05
N ALA A 37 5.33 6.76 -2.89
CA ALA A 37 5.38 5.91 -1.71
C ALA A 37 4.67 4.57 -1.96
N TYR A 38 3.50 4.59 -2.59
CA TYR A 38 2.77 3.37 -2.97
C TYR A 38 3.59 2.47 -3.91
N VAL A 39 4.19 3.05 -4.96
CA VAL A 39 5.04 2.30 -5.89
C VAL A 39 6.22 1.66 -5.16
N LEU A 40 6.87 2.40 -4.27
CA LEU A 40 7.97 1.86 -3.47
C LEU A 40 7.53 0.70 -2.57
N ILE A 41 6.35 0.77 -1.96
CA ILE A 41 5.80 -0.32 -1.16
C ILE A 41 5.60 -1.58 -2.01
N VAL A 42 4.99 -1.46 -3.19
CA VAL A 42 4.78 -2.60 -4.10
C VAL A 42 6.12 -3.21 -4.52
N ILE A 43 7.11 -2.39 -4.85
CA ILE A 43 8.46 -2.87 -5.19
C ILE A 43 9.09 -3.61 -4.00
N LEU A 44 8.97 -3.08 -2.79
CA LEU A 44 9.47 -3.76 -1.59
C LEU A 44 8.79 -5.11 -1.41
N ILE A 45 7.47 -5.18 -1.52
CA ILE A 45 6.73 -6.46 -1.44
C ILE A 45 7.24 -7.44 -2.50
N ALA A 46 7.50 -6.99 -3.73
CA ALA A 46 8.03 -7.85 -4.80
C ALA A 46 9.45 -8.35 -4.50
N VAL A 47 10.34 -7.50 -4.00
CA VAL A 47 11.71 -7.89 -3.62
C VAL A 47 11.70 -8.88 -2.45
N PHE A 48 10.80 -8.68 -1.48
CA PHE A 48 10.65 -9.54 -0.32
C PHE A 48 9.61 -10.65 -0.51
N ALA A 49 9.14 -10.90 -1.74
CA ALA A 49 8.08 -11.85 -2.02
C ALA A 49 8.44 -13.25 -1.52
N ASN A 50 9.69 -13.69 -1.72
CA ASN A 50 10.16 -15.00 -1.27
C ASN A 50 10.16 -15.15 0.27
N PHE A 51 10.26 -14.06 1.04
CA PHE A 51 10.14 -14.10 2.50
C PHE A 51 8.69 -14.06 2.96
N ILE A 52 7.84 -13.26 2.29
CA ILE A 52 6.44 -13.05 2.68
C ILE A 52 5.57 -14.23 2.28
N ALA A 53 5.81 -14.79 1.09
CA ALA A 53 5.06 -15.88 0.50
C ALA A 53 6.04 -16.85 -0.18
N PRO A 54 6.72 -17.72 0.58
CA PRO A 54 7.55 -18.80 0.04
C PRO A 54 6.68 -19.93 -0.53
N TYR A 55 5.67 -19.59 -1.31
CA TYR A 55 4.76 -20.52 -1.96
C TYR A 55 4.92 -20.39 -3.47
N ASN A 56 4.93 -21.52 -4.16
CA ASN A 56 5.02 -21.52 -5.60
C ASN A 56 3.71 -20.97 -6.19
N PRO A 57 3.72 -19.88 -6.98
CA PRO A 57 2.50 -19.31 -7.56
C PRO A 57 1.81 -20.26 -8.56
N ALA A 58 2.52 -21.31 -9.02
CA ALA A 58 1.97 -22.37 -9.85
C ALA A 58 1.47 -23.60 -9.06
N GLU A 59 1.65 -23.64 -7.74
CA GLU A 59 1.04 -24.68 -6.90
C GLU A 59 -0.45 -24.38 -6.69
N GLN A 60 -1.27 -25.03 -7.51
CA GLN A 60 -2.72 -25.03 -7.35
C GLN A 60 -3.12 -26.15 -6.39
N PHE A 61 -3.41 -25.81 -5.13
CA PHE A 61 -3.91 -26.73 -4.12
C PHE A 61 -5.31 -27.25 -4.50
N ARG A 62 -5.37 -28.33 -5.29
CA ARG A 62 -6.65 -28.94 -5.71
C ARG A 62 -7.46 -29.45 -4.51
N ASP A 63 -6.80 -29.84 -3.43
CA ASP A 63 -7.46 -30.26 -2.19
C ASP A 63 -8.12 -29.08 -1.45
N ALA A 64 -7.60 -27.85 -1.61
CA ALA A 64 -8.20 -26.63 -1.07
C ALA A 64 -9.38 -26.12 -1.91
N LEU A 65 -9.56 -26.61 -3.15
CA LEU A 65 -10.76 -26.35 -3.95
C LEU A 65 -11.98 -27.13 -3.43
N LEU A 66 -11.75 -28.29 -2.80
CA LEU A 66 -12.79 -29.10 -2.15
C LEU A 66 -12.98 -28.75 -0.68
N ALA A 67 -12.07 -27.95 -0.10
CA ALA A 67 -12.30 -27.36 1.21
C ALA A 67 -13.46 -26.37 1.08
N PRO A 68 -14.51 -26.49 1.90
CA PRO A 68 -15.58 -25.50 1.88
C PRO A 68 -14.93 -24.14 2.17
N PRO A 69 -15.20 -23.11 1.34
CA PRO A 69 -14.71 -21.77 1.65
C PRO A 69 -15.19 -21.37 3.04
N VAL A 70 -14.44 -20.49 3.71
CA VAL A 70 -14.70 -20.09 5.12
C VAL A 70 -16.14 -19.57 5.33
N TRP A 71 -16.82 -19.20 4.24
CA TRP A 71 -18.20 -18.71 4.18
C TRP A 71 -19.25 -19.75 3.72
N GLN A 72 -18.90 -21.02 3.39
CA GLN A 72 -19.85 -22.06 2.98
C GLN A 72 -20.31 -22.99 4.12
N GLU A 73 -21.64 -22.99 4.29
CA GLU A 73 -22.64 -23.93 4.83
C GLU A 73 -22.37 -25.00 5.90
N ALA A 74 -21.15 -25.43 6.25
CA ALA A 74 -21.02 -26.30 7.42
C ALA A 74 -21.17 -25.53 8.76
N ALA A 75 -21.13 -24.18 8.76
CA ALA A 75 -20.93 -23.42 10.00
C ALA A 75 -22.06 -22.50 10.48
N VAL A 76 -22.85 -21.77 9.65
CA VAL A 76 -23.71 -20.68 10.21
C VAL A 76 -25.03 -20.39 9.48
N GLY A 77 -25.08 -20.42 8.14
CA GLY A 77 -26.19 -19.79 7.40
C GLY A 77 -27.59 -20.41 7.61
N ARG A 78 -27.70 -21.74 7.54
CA ARG A 78 -29.00 -22.45 7.58
C ARG A 78 -29.62 -22.47 8.98
N ILE A 79 -28.82 -22.78 10.00
CA ILE A 79 -29.26 -22.83 11.40
C ILE A 79 -29.64 -21.42 11.90
N PHE A 80 -28.93 -20.39 11.46
CA PHE A 80 -29.24 -19.01 11.82
C PHE A 80 -30.62 -18.58 11.31
N TRP A 81 -30.93 -18.86 10.05
CA TRP A 81 -32.21 -18.45 9.46
C TRP A 81 -33.41 -19.21 10.06
N GLU A 82 -33.27 -20.52 10.29
CA GLU A 82 -34.32 -21.32 10.95
C GLU A 82 -34.57 -20.85 12.39
N ARG A 83 -33.51 -20.61 13.18
CA ARG A 83 -33.67 -20.16 14.58
C ARG A 83 -34.21 -18.74 14.68
N MET A 84 -33.87 -17.85 13.74
CA MET A 84 -34.45 -16.51 13.68
C MET A 84 -35.92 -16.54 13.29
N MET A 85 -36.32 -17.38 12.33
CA MET A 85 -37.74 -17.52 11.99
C MET A 85 -38.56 -18.14 13.14
N LEU A 86 -38.00 -19.13 13.85
CA LEU A 86 -38.67 -19.71 15.03
C LEU A 86 -38.88 -18.69 16.15
N VAL A 87 -37.90 -17.82 16.43
CA VAL A 87 -38.04 -16.73 17.41
C VAL A 87 -39.05 -15.68 16.94
N ALA A 88 -39.05 -15.33 15.65
CA ALA A 88 -40.01 -14.38 15.08
C ALA A 88 -41.46 -14.91 15.10
N MET A 89 -41.65 -16.23 14.91
CA MET A 89 -42.97 -16.88 14.95
C MET A 89 -43.46 -17.09 16.39
N SER A 90 -42.57 -17.35 17.35
CA SER A 90 -42.90 -17.50 18.78
C SER A 90 -43.36 -16.20 19.45
N SER A 91 -43.11 -15.03 18.86
CA SER A 91 -43.52 -13.72 19.41
C SER A 91 -44.92 -13.28 18.98
N ARG A 92 -45.66 -14.10 18.21
CA ARG A 92 -47.03 -13.82 17.73
C ARG A 92 -48.05 -14.90 18.14
N ALA A 93 -47.88 -15.49 19.32
CA ALA A 93 -48.87 -16.35 19.98
C ALA A 93 -49.10 -15.86 21.41
#